data_AF-A0A936LCM3-F1
#
_entry.id   AF-A0A936LCM3-F1
#
_cell.length_a   1.000
_cell.length_b   1.000
_cell.length_c   1.000
_cell.angle_alpha   90.00
_cell.angle_beta   90.00
_cell.angle_gamma   90.00
#
_symmetry.space_group_name_H-M   'P 1'
#
loop_
_entity.id
_entity.type
_entity.pdbx_description
1 polymer ?
#
loop_
_entity_poly.entity_id
_entity_poly.type
_entity_poly.pdbx_seq_one_letter_code
_entity_poly.pdbx_strand_id
1 'polypeptide(L)'
;MIATLLKLLEVSRILAEPLVRLNRAAATNTEKLVVFQMSALNSYLKISLNQLKAAAEITDIASLQDFYQRQTGIAETVRQKLLSDTRAISGIASWFAAEMDDLAITVLDDLLPKAA
;
A
#
# COMPACT_ATOMS: atom_id res chain seq x y z
N MET A 1 -27.53 -38.32 -2.37
CA MET A 1 -27.48 -37.35 -3.51
C MET A 1 -28.18 -36.04 -3.16
N ILE A 2 -29.46 -36.01 -2.78
CA ILE A 2 -30.18 -34.76 -2.43
C ILE A 2 -29.56 -34.04 -1.21
N ALA A 3 -29.23 -34.76 -0.13
CA ALA A 3 -28.59 -34.18 1.05
C ALA A 3 -27.23 -33.54 0.76
N THR A 4 -26.43 -34.14 -0.13
CA THR A 4 -25.15 -33.60 -0.59
C THR A 4 -25.33 -32.29 -1.35
N LEU A 5 -26.38 -32.19 -2.17
CA LEU A 5 -26.70 -31.03 -2.98
C LEU A 5 -27.18 -29.86 -2.12
N LEU A 6 -27.99 -30.13 -1.09
CA LEU A 6 -28.43 -29.13 -0.10
C LEU A 6 -27.24 -28.58 0.70
N LYS A 7 -26.34 -29.44 1.15
CA LYS A 7 -25.14 -29.04 1.89
C LYS A 7 -24.19 -28.18 1.05
N LEU A 8 -24.06 -28.49 -0.24
CA LEU A 8 -23.28 -27.68 -1.18
C LEU A 8 -23.90 -26.28 -1.37
N LEU A 9 -25.23 -26.21 -1.45
CA LEU A 9 -25.96 -24.95 -1.60
C LEU A 9 -25.85 -24.07 -0.35
N GLU A 10 -25.91 -24.67 0.83
CA GLU A 10 -25.71 -24.00 2.12
C GLU A 10 -24.30 -23.42 2.26
N VAL A 11 -23.26 -24.22 1.96
CA VAL A 11 -21.86 -23.76 1.91
C VAL A 11 -21.67 -22.63 0.91
N SER A 12 -22.27 -22.73 -0.29
CA SER A 12 -22.18 -21.67 -1.30
C SER A 12 -22.79 -20.35 -0.81
N ARG A 13 -23.84 -20.42 0.02
CA ARG A 13 -24.49 -19.24 0.60
C ARG A 13 -23.65 -18.61 1.70
N ILE A 14 -23.02 -19.44 2.53
CA ILE A 14 -22.10 -19.00 3.61
C ILE A 14 -20.86 -18.31 3.01
N LEU A 15 -20.30 -18.84 1.92
CA LEU A 15 -19.08 -18.30 1.33
C LEU A 15 -19.30 -17.08 0.42
N ALA A 16 -20.54 -16.78 0.00
CA ALA A 16 -20.81 -15.69 -0.93
C ALA A 16 -20.36 -14.31 -0.39
N GLU A 17 -20.71 -14.00 0.84
CA GLU A 17 -20.35 -12.73 1.49
C GLU A 17 -18.84 -12.60 1.77
N PRO A 18 -18.17 -13.62 2.34
CA PRO A 18 -16.71 -13.66 2.44
C PRO A 18 -15.97 -13.43 1.12
N LEU A 19 -16.44 -14.00 0.01
CA LEU A 19 -15.83 -13.80 -1.31
C LEU A 19 -15.99 -12.35 -1.81
N VAL A 20 -17.16 -11.74 -1.59
CA VAL A 20 -17.37 -10.32 -1.90
C VAL A 20 -16.44 -9.44 -1.07
N ARG A 21 -16.29 -9.76 0.22
CA ARG A 21 -15.41 -9.03 1.13
C ARG A 21 -13.93 -9.17 0.75
N LEU A 22 -13.48 -10.37 0.38
CA LEU A 22 -12.15 -10.63 -0.18
C LEU A 22 -11.88 -9.76 -1.41
N ASN A 23 -12.80 -9.75 -2.37
CA ASN A 23 -12.66 -8.95 -3.60
C ASN A 23 -12.58 -7.46 -3.28
N ARG A 24 -13.38 -6.97 -2.33
CA ARG A 24 -13.34 -5.58 -1.87
C ARG A 24 -11.99 -5.25 -1.21
N ALA A 25 -11.49 -6.12 -0.33
CA ALA A 25 -10.20 -5.96 0.32
C ALA A 25 -9.06 -5.91 -0.71
N ALA A 26 -9.07 -6.82 -1.69
CA ALA A 26 -8.09 -6.84 -2.77
C ALA A 26 -8.14 -5.56 -3.63
N ALA A 27 -9.33 -5.14 -4.07
CA ALA A 27 -9.50 -3.91 -4.84
C ALA A 27 -9.01 -2.68 -4.06
N THR A 28 -9.35 -2.60 -2.78
CA THR A 28 -8.92 -1.51 -1.89
C THR A 28 -7.41 -1.53 -1.69
N ASN A 29 -6.79 -2.70 -1.53
CA ASN A 29 -5.34 -2.84 -1.43
C ASN A 29 -4.65 -2.36 -2.71
N THR A 30 -5.17 -2.75 -3.88
CA THR A 30 -4.68 -2.27 -5.18
C THR A 30 -4.79 -0.75 -5.30
N GLU A 31 -5.93 -0.16 -4.92
CA GLU A 31 -6.10 1.29 -4.92
C GLU A 31 -5.05 1.98 -4.03
N LYS A 32 -4.87 1.49 -2.79
CA LYS A 32 -3.85 2.01 -1.87
C LYS A 32 -2.44 1.93 -2.44
N LEU A 33 -2.10 0.82 -3.10
CA LEU A 33 -0.80 0.64 -3.76
C LEU A 33 -0.61 1.61 -4.93
N VAL A 34 -1.63 1.83 -5.75
CA VAL A 34 -1.57 2.80 -6.86
C VAL A 34 -1.37 4.22 -6.34
N VAL A 35 -2.14 4.62 -5.31
CA VAL A 35 -1.98 5.93 -4.68
C VAL A 35 -0.57 6.10 -4.09
N PHE A 36 -0.06 5.06 -3.42
CA PHE A 36 1.31 5.04 -2.90
C PHE A 36 2.35 5.23 -4.02
N GLN A 37 2.25 4.45 -5.11
CA GLN A 37 3.19 4.53 -6.23
C GLN A 37 3.15 5.92 -6.91
N MET A 38 1.96 6.48 -7.13
CA MET A 38 1.80 7.82 -7.72
C MET A 38 2.39 8.90 -6.82
N SER A 39 2.18 8.80 -5.50
CA SER A 39 2.77 9.72 -4.52
C SER A 39 4.31 9.62 -4.52
N ALA A 40 4.86 8.40 -4.52
CA ALA A 40 6.29 8.17 -4.60
C ALA A 40 6.90 8.77 -5.87
N LEU A 41 6.33 8.46 -7.04
CA LEU A 41 6.77 8.98 -8.32
C LEU A 41 6.75 10.52 -8.35
N ASN A 42 5.66 11.14 -7.91
CA ASN A 42 5.56 12.61 -7.85
C ASN A 42 6.63 13.24 -6.95
N SER A 43 6.87 12.66 -5.77
CA SER A 43 7.89 13.18 -4.86
C SER A 43 9.31 13.04 -5.41
N TYR A 44 9.66 11.88 -5.98
CA TYR A 44 11.00 11.68 -6.54
C TYR A 44 11.22 12.57 -7.78
N LEU A 45 10.21 12.73 -8.65
CA LEU A 45 10.27 13.69 -9.75
C LEU A 45 10.49 15.12 -9.27
N LYS A 46 9.80 15.56 -8.22
CA LYS A 46 10.01 16.88 -7.63
C LYS A 46 11.44 17.06 -7.10
N ILE A 47 11.99 16.06 -6.42
CA ILE A 47 13.38 16.08 -5.95
C ILE A 47 14.34 16.24 -7.14
N SER A 48 14.17 15.42 -8.18
CA SER A 48 15.01 15.46 -9.37
C SER A 48 14.90 16.78 -10.14
N LEU A 49 13.69 17.29 -10.37
CA LEU A 49 13.48 18.55 -11.08
C LEU A 49 14.05 19.74 -10.31
N ASN A 50 13.89 19.75 -8.99
CA ASN A 50 14.51 20.78 -8.14
C ASN A 50 16.04 20.73 -8.25
N GLN A 51 16.62 19.52 -8.30
CA GLN A 51 18.07 19.37 -8.45
C GLN A 51 18.57 19.80 -9.83
N LEU A 52 17.84 19.46 -10.90
CA LEU A 52 18.14 19.92 -12.26
C LEU A 52 18.07 21.44 -12.38
N LYS A 53 17.05 22.06 -11.76
CA LYS A 53 16.91 23.52 -11.72
C LYS A 53 18.08 24.15 -10.98
N ALA A 54 18.42 23.64 -9.79
CA ALA A 54 19.55 24.14 -9.01
C ALA A 54 20.89 24.00 -9.76
N ALA A 55 21.07 22.93 -10.54
CA ALA A 55 22.27 22.75 -11.37
C ALA A 55 22.31 23.73 -12.57
N ALA A 56 21.16 24.02 -13.19
CA ALA A 56 21.06 24.96 -14.30
C ALA A 56 21.31 26.43 -13.88
N GLU A 57 21.14 26.76 -12.60
CA GLU A 57 21.40 28.08 -12.02
C GLU A 57 22.89 28.32 -11.70
N ILE A 58 23.78 27.33 -11.90
CA ILE A 58 25.21 27.47 -11.65
C ILE A 58 25.86 28.30 -12.77
N THR A 59 26.35 29.49 -12.43
CA THR A 59 26.99 30.42 -13.37
C THR A 59 28.46 30.68 -13.05
N ASP A 60 28.91 30.33 -11.84
CA ASP A 60 30.25 30.64 -11.33
C ASP A 60 30.65 29.69 -10.17
N ILE A 61 31.89 29.83 -9.70
CA ILE A 61 32.46 28.98 -8.64
C ILE A 61 31.72 29.12 -7.30
N ALA A 62 31.17 30.30 -6.98
CA ALA A 62 30.43 30.50 -5.74
C ALA A 62 29.08 29.76 -5.79
N SER A 63 28.34 29.91 -6.89
CA SER A 63 27.10 29.15 -7.12
C SER A 63 27.31 27.64 -7.14
N LEU A 64 28.48 27.16 -7.60
CA LEU A 64 28.87 25.76 -7.53
C LEU A 64 29.11 25.30 -6.09
N GLN A 65 29.80 26.10 -5.26
CA GLN A 65 29.99 25.80 -3.83
C GLN A 65 28.66 25.73 -3.09
N ASP A 66 27.76 26.68 -3.34
CA ASP A 66 26.42 26.70 -2.75
C ASP A 66 25.61 25.45 -3.13
N PHE A 67 25.69 25.02 -4.39
CA PHE A 67 25.06 23.79 -4.86
C PHE A 67 25.59 22.55 -4.13
N TYR A 68 26.91 22.45 -3.93
CA TYR A 68 27.50 21.34 -3.16
C TYR A 68 27.08 21.34 -1.70
N GLN A 69 27.00 22.50 -1.05
CA GLN A 69 26.52 22.59 0.33
C GLN A 69 25.07 22.08 0.45
N ARG A 70 24.22 22.42 -0.51
CA ARG A 70 22.81 21.99 -0.56
C ARG A 70 22.63 20.47 -0.80
N GLN A 71 23.59 19.77 -1.42
CA GLN A 71 23.48 18.32 -1.64
C GLN A 71 23.28 17.52 -0.35
N THR A 72 23.84 17.96 0.77
CA THR A 72 23.64 17.31 2.08
C THR A 72 22.17 17.35 2.52
N GLY A 73 21.48 18.48 2.31
CA GLY A 73 20.05 18.62 2.59
C GLY A 73 19.15 17.80 1.66
N ILE A 74 19.59 17.57 0.42
CA ILE A 74 18.89 16.70 -0.53
C ILE A 74 19.00 15.24 -0.13
N ALA A 75 20.20 14.79 0.29
CA ALA A 75 20.39 13.45 0.81
C ALA A 75 19.49 13.18 2.02
N GLU A 76 19.38 14.16 2.92
CA GLU A 76 18.47 14.08 4.07
C GLU A 76 16.99 14.01 3.64
N THR A 77 16.59 14.82 2.66
CA THR A 77 15.22 14.80 2.11
C THR A 77 14.88 13.43 1.50
N VAL A 78 15.80 12.85 0.72
CA VAL A 78 15.64 11.51 0.13
C VAL A 78 15.55 10.44 1.22
N ARG A 79 16.40 10.52 2.25
CA ARG A 79 16.39 9.59 3.39
C ARG A 79 15.07 9.65 4.15
N GLN A 80 14.57 10.84 4.44
CA GLN A 80 13.27 11.03 5.10
C GLN A 80 12.14 10.46 4.25
N LYS A 81 12.17 10.71 2.93
CA LYS A 81 11.18 10.17 2.00
C LYS A 81 11.19 8.65 1.98
N LEU A 82 12.36 8.03 1.90
CA LEU A 82 12.52 6.58 1.95
C LEU A 82 11.93 5.98 3.24
N LEU A 83 12.23 6.58 4.40
CA LEU A 83 11.66 6.14 5.68
C LEU A 83 10.14 6.27 5.71
N SER A 84 9.61 7.37 5.18
CA SER A 84 8.17 7.58 5.06
C SER A 84 7.52 6.51 4.17
N ASP A 85 8.16 6.16 3.05
CA ASP A 85 7.66 5.17 2.11
C ASP A 85 7.66 3.77 2.71
N THR A 86 8.73 3.40 3.42
CA THR A 86 8.80 2.14 4.15
C THR A 86 7.67 2.03 5.17
N ARG A 87 7.35 3.10 5.91
CA ARG A 87 6.22 3.11 6.84
C ARG A 87 4.88 2.99 6.11
N ALA A 88 4.71 3.70 5.01
CA ALA A 88 3.48 3.68 4.23
C ALA A 88 3.20 2.28 3.66
N ILE A 89 4.18 1.66 3.00
CA ILE A 89 4.00 0.33 2.42
C ILE A 89 3.82 -0.75 3.50
N SER A 90 4.52 -0.64 4.62
CA SER A 90 4.29 -1.51 5.78
C SER A 90 2.87 -1.35 6.32
N GLY A 91 2.35 -0.13 6.40
CA GLY A 91 0.97 0.12 6.84
C GLY A 91 -0.07 -0.49 5.91
N ILE A 92 0.15 -0.41 4.59
CA ILE A 92 -0.72 -1.05 3.58
C ILE A 92 -0.70 -2.57 3.78
N ALA A 93 0.48 -3.17 3.91
CA ALA A 93 0.64 -4.61 4.10
C ALA A 93 -0.01 -5.08 5.41
N SER A 94 0.23 -4.40 6.53
CA SER A 94 -0.36 -4.74 7.82
C SER A 94 -1.88 -4.62 7.82
N TRP A 95 -2.44 -3.58 7.19
CA TRP A 95 -3.89 -3.42 7.05
C TRP A 95 -4.50 -4.57 6.24
N PHE A 96 -3.89 -4.94 5.11
CA PHE A 96 -4.40 -6.02 4.27
C PHE A 96 -4.31 -7.38 4.98
N ALA A 97 -3.22 -7.65 5.69
CA ALA A 97 -3.08 -8.87 6.51
C ALA A 97 -4.18 -8.96 7.57
N ALA A 98 -4.45 -7.86 8.30
CA ALA A 98 -5.51 -7.83 9.30
C ALA A 98 -6.90 -8.09 8.70
N GLU A 99 -7.20 -7.56 7.51
CA GLU A 99 -8.46 -7.83 6.81
C GLU A 99 -8.59 -9.30 6.40
N MET A 100 -7.48 -9.94 5.99
CA MET A 100 -7.45 -11.36 5.65
C MET A 100 -7.61 -12.26 6.87
N ASP A 101 -6.99 -11.90 8.01
CA ASP A 101 -7.13 -12.63 9.26
C ASP A 101 -8.58 -12.57 9.77
N ASP A 102 -9.19 -11.39 9.74
CA ASP A 102 -10.59 -11.22 10.15
C ASP A 102 -11.57 -11.97 9.24
N LEU A 103 -11.30 -11.96 7.92
CA LEU A 103 -12.06 -12.77 6.97
C LEU A 103 -11.96 -14.26 7.27
N ALA A 104 -10.76 -14.76 7.58
CA ALA A 104 -10.54 -16.16 7.92
C ALA A 104 -11.29 -16.57 9.19
N ILE A 105 -11.29 -15.71 10.23
CA ILE A 105 -12.05 -15.92 11.46
C ILE A 105 -13.56 -15.94 11.16
N THR A 106 -14.07 -14.99 10.38
CA THR A 106 -15.50 -14.92 10.01
C THR A 106 -15.94 -16.20 9.29
N VAL A 107 -15.17 -16.67 8.31
CA VAL A 107 -15.46 -17.92 7.59
C VAL A 107 -15.44 -19.12 8.53
N LEU A 108 -14.48 -19.17 9.47
CA LEU A 108 -14.41 -20.26 10.44
C LEU A 108 -15.65 -20.27 11.35
N ASP A 109 -16.03 -19.12 11.90
CA ASP A 109 -17.19 -18.98 12.80
C ASP A 109 -18.52 -19.35 12.11
N ASP A 110 -18.68 -19.00 10.84
CA ASP A 110 -19.89 -19.35 10.08
C ASP A 110 -19.94 -20.81 9.62
N LEU A 111 -18.78 -21.48 9.51
CA LEU A 111 -18.69 -22.91 9.20
C LEU A 111 -18.77 -23.80 10.44
N LEU A 112 -18.42 -23.28 11.62
CA LEU A 112 -18.60 -23.99 12.88
C LEU A 112 -20.10 -24.13 13.18
N PRO A 113 -20.57 -25.31 13.61
CA PRO A 113 -21.95 -25.46 14.02
C PRO A 113 -22.21 -24.55 15.22
N LYS A 114 -23.10 -23.57 15.06
CA LYS A 114 -23.58 -22.77 16.19
C LYS A 114 -24.20 -23.74 17.19
N ALA A 115 -23.56 -23.87 18.37
CA ALA A 115 -24.02 -24.78 19.42
C ALA A 115 -25.49 -24.46 19.73
N ALA A 116 -26.34 -25.48 19.57
CA ALA A 116 -27.75 -25.45 19.94
C ALA A 116 -27.92 -25.51 21.46
#